data_AF-A0A2D9EUZ7-F1
#
_entry.id   AF-A0A2D9EUZ7-F1
#
_cell.length_a   1.000
_cell.length_b   1.000
_cell.length_c   1.000
_cell.angle_alpha   90.00
_cell.angle_beta   90.00
_cell.angle_gamma   90.00
#
_symmetry.space_group_name_H-M   'P 1'
#
loop_
_entity.id
_entity.type
_entity.pdbx_description
1 polymer ?
#
loop_
_entity_poly.entity_id
_entity_poly.type
_entity_poly.pdbx_seq_one_letter_code
_entity_poly.pdbx_strand_id
1 'polypeptide(L)'
;MSDSDIADSLQHPRKSLGDRHRSQSQKYVNLALDENGHVIQERTVNLEWGEQSARQAVLHDFTNPENWKVLVRVKSLLGDSEGIRSVLEDLFSVLGRKPEQLRQLEHIDFLSSGYDLLIASLEADPLDPDVWWEMACESQDVLTEFLDRTSKLDLRDRRANLLFSRRVERIRDSGDEDQFIRLSKIILAQRPTNHEAWTSLGRMHERRKEYSDAWLCYDQAQICFPSNTVRDEFKSRMEAELDGKSKRKWKSPGIEQRVDFLRKMEDMATPISLYENVEEDITEDPIREVEELVSEGKLSEAFFMTRRMAAQGVEGALEINQELRKKMEGA
;
A
#
# COMPACT_ATOMS: atom_id res chain seq x y z
N MET A 1 0.62 9.49 24.63
CA MET A 1 0.69 8.75 23.36
C MET A 1 0.91 9.80 22.31
N SER A 2 2.03 9.74 21.59
CA SER A 2 2.33 10.73 20.55
C SER A 2 1.43 10.46 19.34
N ASP A 3 1.09 11.48 18.55
CA ASP A 3 0.33 11.27 17.31
C ASP A 3 1.05 10.31 16.33
N SER A 4 2.39 10.18 16.44
CA SER A 4 3.17 9.19 15.69
C SER A 4 2.85 7.75 16.07
N ASP A 5 2.54 7.46 17.34
CA ASP A 5 2.16 6.10 17.78
C ASP A 5 0.82 5.66 17.17
N ILE A 6 -0.10 6.59 16.92
CA ILE A 6 -1.41 6.27 16.35
C ILE A 6 -1.26 6.00 14.85
N ALA A 7 -0.54 6.85 14.13
CA ALA A 7 -0.27 6.71 12.70
C ALA A 7 0.52 5.44 12.37
N ASP A 8 1.56 5.12 13.15
CA ASP A 8 2.33 3.88 12.98
C ASP A 8 1.50 2.65 13.30
N SER A 9 0.58 2.77 14.25
CA SER A 9 -0.25 1.65 14.65
C SER A 9 -1.46 1.38 13.75
N LEU A 10 -1.77 2.31 12.84
CA LEU A 10 -2.73 2.18 11.74
C LEU A 10 -2.09 1.57 10.49
N GLN A 11 -0.76 1.31 10.48
CA GLN A 11 -0.06 0.72 9.33
C GLN A 11 -0.56 -0.69 8.97
N HIS A 12 -1.09 -1.43 9.96
CA HIS A 12 -1.65 -2.76 9.76
C HIS A 12 -3.09 -2.84 10.30
N PRO A 13 -4.00 -3.53 9.58
CA PRO A 13 -5.36 -3.77 10.05
C PRO A 13 -5.38 -4.42 11.43
N ARG A 14 -6.00 -3.73 12.39
CA ARG A 14 -6.20 -4.16 13.77
C ARG A 14 -7.54 -4.89 13.87
N LYS A 15 -7.57 -6.14 13.36
CA LYS A 15 -8.78 -6.96 13.24
C LYS A 15 -9.64 -6.95 14.50
N SER A 16 -9.05 -7.23 15.68
CA SER A 16 -9.79 -7.27 16.95
C SER A 16 -10.42 -5.93 17.34
N LEU A 17 -9.76 -4.81 17.04
CA LEU A 17 -10.28 -3.48 17.31
C LEU A 17 -11.39 -3.11 16.32
N GLY A 18 -11.20 -3.45 15.04
CA GLY A 18 -12.24 -3.36 14.01
C GLY A 18 -13.49 -4.15 14.40
N ASP A 19 -13.34 -5.41 14.81
CA ASP A 19 -14.43 -6.27 15.26
C ASP A 19 -15.18 -5.71 16.48
N ARG A 20 -14.44 -5.14 17.43
CA ARG A 20 -15.02 -4.50 18.62
C ARG A 20 -15.89 -3.30 18.24
N HIS A 21 -15.36 -2.41 17.39
CA HIS A 21 -16.08 -1.23 16.94
C HIS A 21 -17.28 -1.59 16.05
N ARG A 22 -17.16 -2.59 15.18
CA ARG A 22 -18.28 -3.14 14.41
C ARG A 22 -19.38 -3.66 15.31
N SER A 23 -19.01 -4.46 16.32
CA SER A 23 -19.96 -5.00 17.30
C SER A 23 -20.64 -3.90 18.12
N GLN A 24 -19.90 -2.85 18.49
CA GLN A 24 -20.45 -1.68 19.18
C GLN A 24 -21.43 -0.92 18.29
N SER A 25 -21.09 -0.71 17.02
CA SER A 25 -21.97 -0.09 16.03
C SER A 25 -23.30 -0.85 15.94
N GLN A 26 -23.23 -2.16 15.72
CA GLN A 26 -24.43 -2.99 15.58
C GLN A 26 -25.32 -2.95 16.84
N LYS A 27 -24.74 -2.89 18.04
CA LYS A 27 -25.50 -2.72 19.29
C LYS A 27 -26.25 -1.39 19.32
N TYR A 28 -25.60 -0.28 18.98
CA TYR A 28 -26.25 1.02 18.94
C TYR A 28 -27.35 1.09 17.87
N VAL A 29 -27.10 0.55 16.68
CA VAL A 29 -28.12 0.42 15.63
C VAL A 29 -29.33 -0.35 16.16
N ASN A 30 -29.12 -1.51 16.79
CA ASN A 30 -30.22 -2.31 17.34
C ASN A 30 -31.03 -1.57 18.42
N LEU A 31 -30.40 -0.68 19.20
CA LEU A 31 -31.11 0.15 20.19
C LEU A 31 -31.98 1.24 19.55
N ALA A 32 -31.63 1.66 18.32
CA ALA A 32 -32.35 2.67 17.56
C ALA A 32 -33.52 2.11 16.75
N LEU A 33 -33.61 0.78 16.59
CA LEU A 33 -34.65 0.13 15.77
C LEU A 33 -35.77 -0.45 16.63
N ASP A 34 -36.98 -0.51 16.07
CA ASP A 34 -38.11 -1.28 16.61
C ASP A 34 -38.04 -2.76 16.19
N GLU A 35 -39.04 -3.55 16.62
CA GLU A 35 -39.12 -4.99 16.30
C GLU A 35 -39.26 -5.28 14.79
N ASN A 36 -39.71 -4.29 14.01
CA ASN A 36 -39.88 -4.40 12.56
C ASN A 36 -38.66 -3.84 11.79
N GLY A 37 -37.64 -3.33 12.50
CA GLY A 37 -36.45 -2.75 11.90
C GLY A 37 -36.61 -1.28 11.46
N HIS A 38 -37.66 -0.58 11.88
CA HIS A 38 -37.82 0.84 11.63
C HIS A 38 -37.11 1.69 12.68
N VAL A 39 -36.63 2.87 12.27
CA VAL A 39 -35.96 3.81 13.16
C VAL A 39 -36.96 4.41 14.15
N ILE A 40 -36.65 4.30 15.43
CA ILE A 40 -37.38 4.97 16.50
C ILE A 40 -36.86 6.42 16.58
N GLN A 41 -37.72 7.39 16.23
CA GLN A 41 -37.33 8.80 16.11
C GLN A 41 -36.68 9.38 17.38
N GLU A 42 -37.12 8.95 18.56
CA GLU A 42 -36.58 9.39 19.86
C GLU A 42 -35.18 8.82 20.16
N ARG A 43 -34.72 7.83 19.38
CA ARG A 43 -33.48 7.08 19.59
C ARG A 43 -32.47 7.28 18.46
N THR A 44 -32.66 8.29 17.61
CA THR A 44 -31.76 8.63 16.50
C THR A 44 -30.33 8.90 16.96
N VAL A 45 -30.13 9.43 18.17
CA VAL A 45 -28.79 9.60 18.79
C VAL A 45 -28.01 8.28 18.84
N ASN A 46 -28.68 7.15 19.00
CA ASN A 46 -28.01 5.84 18.96
C ASN A 46 -27.51 5.52 17.55
N LEU A 47 -28.20 5.94 16.48
CA LEU A 47 -27.67 5.78 15.12
C LEU A 47 -26.40 6.60 14.90
N GLU A 48 -26.30 7.80 15.46
CA GLU A 48 -25.08 8.63 15.38
C GLU A 48 -23.89 7.94 16.08
N TRP A 49 -24.10 7.39 17.27
CA TRP A 49 -23.09 6.57 17.95
C TRP A 49 -22.74 5.29 17.18
N GLY A 50 -23.74 4.70 16.52
CA GLY A 50 -23.58 3.59 15.62
C GLY A 50 -22.67 3.94 14.45
N GLU A 51 -22.89 5.10 13.83
CA GLU A 51 -22.15 5.58 12.66
C GLU A 51 -20.69 5.86 13.03
N GLN A 52 -20.46 6.56 14.15
CA GLN A 52 -19.12 6.83 14.63
C GLN A 52 -18.36 5.53 14.90
N SER A 53 -19.03 4.56 15.53
CA SER A 53 -18.44 3.23 15.78
C SER A 53 -18.15 2.47 14.48
N ALA A 54 -19.03 2.56 13.48
CA ALA A 54 -18.80 1.92 12.18
C ALA A 54 -17.60 2.54 11.43
N ARG A 55 -17.44 3.87 11.47
CA ARG A 55 -16.25 4.54 10.92
C ARG A 55 -14.97 4.07 11.60
N GLN A 56 -14.97 3.93 12.92
CA GLN A 56 -13.82 3.39 13.64
C GLN A 56 -13.53 1.93 13.26
N ALA A 57 -14.57 1.13 12.96
CA ALA A 57 -14.39 -0.25 12.51
C ALA A 57 -13.63 -0.30 11.17
N VAL A 58 -14.03 0.51 10.18
CA VAL A 58 -13.34 0.62 8.88
C VAL A 58 -11.94 1.19 9.05
N LEU A 59 -11.77 2.24 9.86
CA LEU A 59 -10.45 2.85 10.13
C LEU A 59 -9.45 1.82 10.68
N HIS A 60 -9.89 0.98 11.62
CA HIS A 60 -9.02 -0.01 12.24
C HIS A 60 -8.85 -1.26 11.40
N ASP A 61 -9.85 -1.67 10.61
CA ASP A 61 -9.76 -2.83 9.74
C ASP A 61 -10.56 -2.63 8.46
N PHE A 62 -9.96 -1.89 7.51
CA PHE A 62 -10.54 -1.68 6.19
C PHE A 62 -10.51 -2.95 5.32
N THR A 63 -9.82 -4.02 5.76
CA THR A 63 -9.71 -5.26 4.98
C THR A 63 -10.88 -6.20 5.20
N ASN A 64 -11.72 -5.95 6.21
CA ASN A 64 -12.90 -6.74 6.47
C ASN A 64 -14.15 -6.12 5.79
N PRO A 65 -14.77 -6.81 4.81
CA PRO A 65 -15.93 -6.28 4.09
C PRO A 65 -17.13 -5.99 5.00
N GLU A 66 -17.27 -6.69 6.13
CA GLU A 66 -18.38 -6.47 7.06
C GLU A 66 -18.31 -5.10 7.74
N ASN A 67 -17.12 -4.52 7.90
CA ASN A 67 -16.98 -3.18 8.46
C ASN A 67 -17.59 -2.12 7.52
N TRP A 68 -17.38 -2.28 6.20
CA TRP A 68 -17.95 -1.42 5.18
C TRP A 68 -19.47 -1.58 5.07
N LYS A 69 -19.96 -2.82 5.09
CA LYS A 69 -21.40 -3.13 5.05
C LYS A 69 -22.16 -2.51 6.22
N VAL A 70 -21.60 -2.62 7.44
CA VAL A 70 -22.20 -1.99 8.63
C VAL A 70 -22.21 -0.46 8.48
N LEU A 71 -21.13 0.15 8.00
CA LEU A 71 -21.07 1.60 7.81
C LEU A 71 -22.12 2.10 6.81
N VAL A 72 -22.23 1.50 5.63
CA VAL A 72 -23.26 1.87 4.65
C VAL A 72 -24.66 1.64 5.22
N ARG A 73 -24.90 0.52 5.92
CA ARG A 73 -26.20 0.25 6.56
C ARG A 73 -26.60 1.34 7.55
N VAL A 74 -25.68 1.79 8.42
CA VAL A 74 -26.01 2.86 9.39
C VAL A 74 -26.30 4.18 8.68
N LYS A 75 -25.52 4.50 7.63
CA LYS A 75 -25.75 5.71 6.84
C LYS A 75 -27.08 5.69 6.09
N SER A 76 -27.50 4.55 5.55
CA SER A 76 -28.83 4.38 4.97
C SER A 76 -29.94 4.63 5.98
N LEU A 77 -29.80 4.13 7.22
CA LEU A 77 -30.76 4.38 8.31
C LEU A 77 -30.82 5.86 8.73
N LEU A 78 -29.70 6.58 8.61
CA LEU A 78 -29.62 8.02 8.85
C LEU A 78 -30.14 8.86 7.68
N GLY A 79 -30.43 8.27 6.51
CA GLY A 79 -30.75 9.02 5.30
C GLY A 79 -29.55 9.78 4.71
N ASP A 80 -28.32 9.38 5.05
CA ASP A 80 -27.07 10.05 4.67
C ASP A 80 -26.57 9.59 3.29
N SER A 81 -27.23 10.06 2.22
CA SER A 81 -26.89 9.69 0.83
C SER A 81 -25.46 10.10 0.44
N GLU A 82 -25.06 11.33 0.77
CA GLU A 82 -23.71 11.86 0.52
C GLU A 82 -22.63 11.08 1.29
N GLY A 83 -22.93 10.66 2.52
CA GLY A 83 -22.02 9.80 3.28
C GLY A 83 -21.88 8.41 2.68
N ILE A 84 -22.94 7.82 2.11
CA ILE A 84 -22.85 6.53 1.41
C ILE A 84 -21.95 6.67 0.18
N ARG A 85 -22.15 7.74 -0.60
CA ARG A 85 -21.27 8.07 -1.73
C ARG A 85 -19.82 8.18 -1.29
N SER A 86 -19.55 8.93 -0.22
CA SER A 86 -18.20 9.10 0.34
C SER A 86 -17.57 7.77 0.75
N VAL A 87 -18.35 6.83 1.29
CA VAL A 87 -17.87 5.49 1.66
C VAL A 87 -17.52 4.65 0.42
N LEU A 88 -18.31 4.75 -0.66
CA LEU A 88 -17.99 4.09 -1.93
C LEU A 88 -16.74 4.68 -2.59
N GLU A 89 -16.58 6.01 -2.55
CA GLU A 89 -15.38 6.70 -3.04
C GLU A 89 -14.13 6.24 -2.27
N ASP A 90 -14.23 6.12 -0.95
CA ASP A 90 -13.14 5.64 -0.11
C ASP A 90 -12.79 4.16 -0.40
N LEU A 91 -13.79 3.28 -0.53
CA LEU A 91 -13.57 1.88 -0.90
C LEU A 91 -12.87 1.78 -2.26
N PHE A 92 -13.29 2.58 -3.23
CA PHE A 92 -12.70 2.56 -4.58
C PHE A 92 -11.26 3.03 -4.57
N SER A 93 -10.94 4.06 -3.78
CA SER A 93 -9.55 4.46 -3.55
C SER A 93 -8.72 3.31 -2.98
N VAL A 94 -9.23 2.60 -1.96
CA VAL A 94 -8.56 1.42 -1.36
C VAL A 94 -8.37 0.29 -2.37
N LEU A 95 -9.36 0.04 -3.24
CA LEU A 95 -9.28 -0.96 -4.31
C LEU A 95 -8.39 -0.52 -5.49
N GLY A 96 -7.83 0.69 -5.45
CA GLY A 96 -6.99 1.19 -6.51
C GLY A 96 -7.75 1.59 -7.77
N ARG A 97 -8.99 2.05 -7.59
CA ARG A 97 -9.85 2.58 -8.64
C ARG A 97 -9.90 4.10 -8.54
N LYS A 98 -10.07 4.75 -9.69
CA LYS A 98 -10.18 6.22 -9.78
C LYS A 98 -11.52 6.68 -9.20
N PRO A 99 -11.56 7.41 -8.07
CA PRO A 99 -12.82 7.84 -7.46
C PRO A 99 -13.67 8.71 -8.40
N GLU A 100 -13.03 9.37 -9.38
CA GLU A 100 -13.72 10.19 -10.39
C GLU A 100 -14.66 9.36 -11.28
N GLN A 101 -14.50 8.04 -11.35
CA GLN A 101 -15.44 7.15 -12.04
C GLN A 101 -16.82 7.16 -11.36
N LEU A 102 -16.91 7.45 -10.05
CA LEU A 102 -18.19 7.64 -9.37
C LEU A 102 -18.91 8.93 -9.77
N ARG A 103 -18.23 9.90 -10.40
CA ARG A 103 -18.92 11.06 -11.02
C ARG A 103 -19.89 10.62 -12.12
N GLN A 104 -19.65 9.45 -12.73
CA GLN A 104 -20.60 8.85 -13.69
C GLN A 104 -21.91 8.41 -13.02
N LEU A 105 -21.95 8.37 -11.68
CA LEU A 105 -23.11 8.01 -10.87
C LEU A 105 -23.79 9.22 -10.21
N GLU A 106 -23.54 10.46 -10.68
CA GLU A 106 -24.12 11.69 -10.10
C GLU A 106 -25.65 11.73 -10.01
N HIS A 107 -26.35 10.88 -10.77
CA HIS A 107 -27.82 10.81 -10.79
C HIS A 107 -28.38 9.56 -10.10
N ILE A 108 -27.53 8.78 -9.42
CA ILE A 108 -27.96 7.58 -8.70
C ILE A 108 -28.39 7.95 -7.27
N ASP A 109 -29.53 7.41 -6.85
CA ASP A 109 -29.99 7.50 -5.47
C ASP A 109 -29.24 6.47 -4.60
N PHE A 110 -28.18 6.91 -3.93
CA PHE A 110 -27.38 6.06 -3.06
C PHE A 110 -28.14 5.54 -1.83
N LEU A 111 -29.28 6.12 -1.45
CA LEU A 111 -30.09 5.57 -0.36
C LEU A 111 -30.72 4.24 -0.74
N SER A 112 -31.16 4.11 -2.00
CA SER A 112 -31.78 2.88 -2.50
C SER A 112 -30.77 1.90 -3.09
N SER A 113 -29.73 2.37 -3.79
CA SER A 113 -28.79 1.47 -4.50
C SER A 113 -27.41 1.36 -3.86
N GLY A 114 -27.06 2.20 -2.89
CA GLY A 114 -25.68 2.29 -2.39
C GLY A 114 -25.20 1.02 -1.71
N TYR A 115 -26.08 0.30 -1.00
CA TYR A 115 -25.74 -0.98 -0.40
C TYR A 115 -25.49 -2.05 -1.48
N ASP A 116 -26.36 -2.14 -2.50
CA ASP A 116 -26.19 -3.11 -3.58
C ASP A 116 -24.93 -2.83 -4.41
N LEU A 117 -24.61 -1.54 -4.65
CA LEU A 117 -23.36 -1.13 -5.29
C LEU A 117 -22.14 -1.53 -4.46
N LEU A 118 -22.19 -1.38 -3.13
CA LEU A 118 -21.13 -1.83 -2.23
C LEU A 118 -20.92 -3.34 -2.36
N ILE A 119 -22.00 -4.13 -2.27
CA ILE A 119 -21.94 -5.59 -2.36
C ILE A 119 -21.38 -6.03 -3.71
N ALA A 120 -21.93 -5.52 -4.81
CA ALA A 120 -21.45 -5.84 -6.16
C ALA A 120 -19.97 -5.48 -6.34
N SER A 121 -19.51 -4.37 -5.76
CA SER A 121 -18.11 -3.96 -5.82
C SER A 121 -17.18 -4.91 -5.04
N LEU A 122 -17.60 -5.33 -3.84
CA LEU A 122 -16.84 -6.27 -3.01
C LEU A 122 -16.83 -7.69 -3.57
N GLU A 123 -17.90 -8.10 -4.27
CA GLU A 123 -17.97 -9.38 -4.97
C GLU A 123 -17.07 -9.38 -6.22
N ALA A 124 -17.04 -8.28 -6.96
CA ALA A 124 -16.20 -8.15 -8.15
C ALA A 124 -14.70 -7.99 -7.82
N ASP A 125 -14.36 -7.40 -6.67
CA ASP A 125 -12.98 -7.10 -6.28
C ASP A 125 -12.79 -7.24 -4.75
N PRO A 126 -12.69 -8.49 -4.24
CA PRO A 126 -12.69 -8.76 -2.80
C PRO A 126 -11.51 -8.13 -2.05
N LEU A 127 -11.78 -7.55 -0.89
CA LEU A 127 -10.74 -7.01 0.01
C LEU A 127 -9.86 -8.09 0.64
N ASP A 128 -10.39 -9.31 0.77
CA ASP A 128 -9.62 -10.44 1.26
C ASP A 128 -8.72 -11.00 0.12
N PRO A 129 -7.39 -11.06 0.30
CA PRO A 129 -6.48 -11.53 -0.73
C PRO A 129 -6.65 -13.01 -1.08
N ASP A 130 -7.14 -13.84 -0.15
CA ASP A 130 -7.40 -15.26 -0.41
C ASP A 130 -8.63 -15.42 -1.29
N VAL A 131 -9.73 -14.72 -0.97
CA VAL A 131 -10.95 -14.71 -1.79
C VAL A 131 -10.68 -14.11 -3.17
N TRP A 132 -9.90 -13.03 -3.24
CA TRP A 132 -9.47 -12.48 -4.52
C TRP A 132 -8.65 -13.49 -5.35
N TRP A 133 -7.76 -14.25 -4.71
CA TRP A 133 -6.92 -15.23 -5.39
C TRP A 133 -7.72 -16.39 -5.96
N GLU A 134 -8.74 -16.87 -5.24
CA GLU A 134 -9.67 -17.88 -5.76
C GLU A 134 -10.29 -17.44 -7.10
N MET A 135 -10.66 -16.16 -7.23
CA MET A 135 -11.17 -15.62 -8.49
C MET A 135 -10.07 -15.44 -9.55
N ALA A 136 -8.92 -14.90 -9.16
CA ALA A 136 -7.84 -14.55 -10.07
C ALA A 136 -7.12 -15.78 -10.65
N CYS A 137 -6.99 -16.86 -9.88
CA CYS A 137 -6.32 -18.07 -10.34
C CYS A 137 -7.16 -18.87 -11.35
N GLU A 138 -8.48 -18.71 -11.33
CA GLU A 138 -9.41 -19.33 -12.28
C GLU A 138 -9.68 -18.44 -13.52
N SER A 139 -9.34 -17.14 -13.46
CA SER A 139 -9.64 -16.18 -14.52
C SER A 139 -8.40 -15.38 -14.95
N GLN A 140 -7.89 -15.70 -16.15
CA GLN A 140 -6.78 -14.99 -16.76
C GLN A 140 -7.08 -13.50 -16.96
N ASP A 141 -8.34 -13.14 -17.22
CA ASP A 141 -8.75 -11.74 -17.42
C ASP A 141 -8.63 -10.96 -16.11
N VAL A 142 -9.08 -11.53 -14.99
CA VAL A 142 -8.96 -10.90 -13.65
C VAL A 142 -7.50 -10.72 -13.26
N LEU A 143 -6.67 -11.74 -13.51
CA LEU A 143 -5.23 -11.65 -13.25
C LEU A 143 -4.60 -10.57 -14.13
N THR A 144 -4.90 -10.54 -15.43
CA THR A 144 -4.34 -9.57 -16.38
C THR A 144 -4.76 -8.14 -16.03
N GLU A 145 -6.02 -7.92 -15.66
CA GLU A 145 -6.50 -6.62 -15.17
C GLU A 145 -5.73 -6.19 -13.92
N PHE A 146 -5.50 -7.10 -12.96
CA PHE A 146 -4.72 -6.80 -11.77
C PHE A 146 -3.26 -6.43 -12.11
N LEU A 147 -2.60 -7.17 -13.00
CA LEU A 147 -1.23 -6.89 -13.44
C LEU A 147 -1.12 -5.51 -14.11
N ASP A 148 -2.07 -5.18 -14.99
CA ASP A 148 -2.13 -3.88 -15.68
C ASP A 148 -2.38 -2.74 -14.69
N ARG A 149 -3.38 -2.91 -13.82
CA ARG A 149 -3.75 -1.92 -12.81
C ARG A 149 -2.61 -1.62 -11.86
N THR A 150 -1.95 -2.65 -11.32
CA THR A 150 -0.80 -2.49 -10.41
C THR A 150 0.34 -1.71 -11.06
N SER A 151 0.49 -1.79 -12.38
CA SER A 151 1.56 -1.08 -13.09
C SER A 151 1.29 0.40 -13.39
N LYS A 152 0.03 0.86 -13.27
CA LYS A 152 -0.38 2.23 -13.60
C LYS A 152 -0.88 3.03 -12.38
N LEU A 153 -1.23 2.31 -11.32
CA LEU A 153 -1.89 2.86 -10.16
C LEU A 153 -0.92 3.58 -9.23
N ASP A 154 -1.43 4.67 -8.66
CA ASP A 154 -0.84 5.33 -7.50
C ASP A 154 -1.19 4.56 -6.21
N LEU A 155 -0.20 3.81 -5.74
CA LEU A 155 -0.20 3.02 -4.51
C LEU A 155 0.49 3.76 -3.35
N ARG A 156 0.50 5.11 -3.37
CA ARG A 156 0.91 5.91 -2.20
C ARG A 156 -0.13 5.85 -1.07
N ASP A 157 -1.41 5.59 -1.37
CA ASP A 157 -2.40 5.24 -0.33
C ASP A 157 -1.94 3.94 0.37
N ARG A 158 -1.67 4.06 1.66
CA ARG A 158 -1.14 2.98 2.51
C ARG A 158 -2.04 1.75 2.54
N ARG A 159 -3.36 1.94 2.44
CA ARG A 159 -4.38 0.88 2.46
C ARG A 159 -4.41 0.13 1.13
N ALA A 160 -4.40 0.86 0.02
CA ALA A 160 -4.28 0.28 -1.32
C ALA A 160 -2.95 -0.48 -1.46
N ASN A 161 -1.85 0.14 -1.04
CA ASN A 161 -0.53 -0.48 -1.05
C ASN A 161 -0.51 -1.83 -0.30
N LEU A 162 -1.09 -1.87 0.91
CA LEU A 162 -1.18 -3.10 1.69
C LEU A 162 -2.00 -4.18 0.98
N LEU A 163 -3.18 -3.81 0.46
CA LEU A 163 -4.07 -4.73 -0.25
C LEU A 163 -3.36 -5.35 -1.46
N PHE A 164 -2.75 -4.52 -2.30
CA PHE A 164 -2.03 -4.98 -3.50
C PHE A 164 -0.79 -5.80 -3.13
N SER A 165 -0.05 -5.42 -2.08
CA SER A 165 1.09 -6.21 -1.59
C SER A 165 0.68 -7.64 -1.22
N ARG A 166 -0.43 -7.79 -0.48
CA ARG A 166 -0.94 -9.12 -0.08
C ARG A 166 -1.40 -9.96 -1.29
N ARG A 167 -1.96 -9.32 -2.32
CA ARG A 167 -2.32 -9.99 -3.57
C ARG A 167 -1.08 -10.44 -4.36
N VAL A 168 -0.03 -9.61 -4.39
CA VAL A 168 1.26 -9.98 -4.99
C VAL A 168 1.91 -11.16 -4.26
N GLU A 169 1.72 -11.30 -2.95
CA GLU A 169 2.15 -12.50 -2.22
C GLU A 169 1.41 -13.77 -2.68
N ARG A 170 0.15 -13.70 -3.09
CA ARG A 170 -0.56 -14.86 -3.67
C ARG A 170 0.00 -15.27 -5.03
N ILE A 171 0.36 -14.28 -5.86
CA ILE A 171 1.07 -14.53 -7.12
C ILE A 171 2.41 -15.23 -6.84
N ARG A 172 3.17 -14.79 -5.82
CA ARG A 172 4.39 -15.47 -5.38
C ARG A 172 4.13 -16.92 -4.99
N ASP A 173 3.11 -17.15 -4.16
CA ASP A 173 2.81 -18.47 -3.62
C ASP A 173 2.28 -19.43 -4.70
N SER A 174 1.79 -18.91 -5.82
CA SER A 174 1.45 -19.67 -7.03
C SER A 174 2.66 -20.15 -7.84
N GLY A 175 3.84 -19.58 -7.59
CA GLY A 175 5.07 -19.88 -8.31
C GLY A 175 5.39 -18.93 -9.48
N ASP A 176 4.56 -17.91 -9.74
CA ASP A 176 4.86 -16.87 -10.73
C ASP A 176 5.87 -15.85 -10.16
N GLU A 177 7.12 -16.28 -10.07
CA GLU A 177 8.21 -15.49 -9.50
C GLU A 177 8.52 -14.24 -10.34
N ASP A 178 8.30 -14.29 -11.66
CA ASP A 178 8.58 -13.18 -12.57
C ASP A 178 7.59 -12.03 -12.34
N GLN A 179 6.29 -12.31 -12.26
CA GLN A 179 5.30 -11.29 -11.92
C GLN A 179 5.47 -10.80 -10.48
N PHE A 180 5.78 -11.69 -9.54
CA PHE A 180 6.08 -11.28 -8.16
C PHE A 180 7.22 -10.26 -8.10
N ILE A 181 8.36 -10.53 -8.75
CA ILE A 181 9.52 -9.62 -8.76
C ILE A 181 9.14 -8.30 -9.43
N ARG A 182 8.48 -8.36 -10.60
CA ARG A 182 8.07 -7.16 -11.34
C ARG A 182 7.17 -6.26 -10.50
N LEU A 183 6.09 -6.80 -9.94
CA LEU A 183 5.12 -6.02 -9.18
C LEU A 183 5.66 -5.55 -7.84
N SER A 184 6.47 -6.38 -7.15
CA SER A 184 7.10 -6.00 -5.89
C SER A 184 7.98 -4.77 -6.07
N LYS A 185 8.73 -4.66 -7.18
CA LYS A 185 9.54 -3.48 -7.48
C LYS A 185 8.68 -2.22 -7.63
N ILE A 186 7.55 -2.30 -8.32
CA ILE A 186 6.62 -1.17 -8.49
C ILE A 186 6.06 -0.72 -7.13
N ILE A 187 5.57 -1.67 -6.32
CA ILE A 187 5.02 -1.39 -4.99
C ILE A 187 6.07 -0.78 -4.05
N LEU A 188 7.28 -1.33 -4.05
CA LEU A 188 8.39 -0.88 -3.21
C LEU A 188 8.99 0.45 -3.68
N ALA A 189 8.90 0.76 -4.97
CA ALA A 189 9.26 2.07 -5.50
C ALA A 189 8.37 3.17 -4.92
N GLN A 190 7.08 2.89 -4.80
CA GLN A 190 6.13 3.84 -4.25
C GLN A 190 6.13 3.85 -2.72
N ARG A 191 6.59 2.77 -2.07
CA ARG A 191 6.68 2.65 -0.60
C ARG A 191 8.03 2.06 -0.13
N PRO A 192 9.13 2.82 -0.24
CA PRO A 192 10.49 2.33 0.01
C PRO A 192 10.79 1.93 1.46
N THR A 193 9.99 2.38 2.43
CA THR A 193 10.21 2.11 3.87
C THR A 193 9.81 0.70 4.30
N ASN A 194 9.11 -0.07 3.47
CA ASN A 194 8.66 -1.43 3.81
C ASN A 194 9.82 -2.45 3.79
N HIS A 195 10.54 -2.57 4.91
CA HIS A 195 11.70 -3.45 5.03
C HIS A 195 11.36 -4.95 4.91
N GLU A 196 10.16 -5.37 5.28
CA GLU A 196 9.72 -6.77 5.19
C GLU A 196 9.53 -7.18 3.73
N ALA A 197 8.89 -6.34 2.93
CA ALA A 197 8.72 -6.57 1.50
C ALA A 197 10.07 -6.53 0.76
N TRP A 198 10.97 -5.61 1.12
CA TRP A 198 12.35 -5.63 0.62
C TRP A 198 13.10 -6.92 0.96
N THR A 199 12.92 -7.43 2.17
CA THR A 199 13.51 -8.70 2.61
C THR A 199 12.95 -9.87 1.79
N SER A 200 11.63 -9.91 1.57
CA SER A 200 10.97 -10.92 0.75
C SER A 200 11.42 -10.88 -0.71
N LEU A 201 11.57 -9.70 -1.31
CA LEU A 201 12.10 -9.54 -2.67
C LEU A 201 13.57 -9.98 -2.75
N GLY A 202 14.39 -9.62 -1.77
CA GLY A 202 15.79 -10.07 -1.69
C GLY A 202 15.93 -11.59 -1.60
N ARG A 203 15.08 -12.25 -0.81
CA ARG A 203 15.02 -13.72 -0.72
C ARG A 203 14.65 -14.36 -2.05
N MET A 204 13.75 -13.74 -2.82
CA MET A 204 13.39 -14.24 -4.14
C MET A 204 14.60 -14.17 -5.10
N HIS A 205 15.27 -13.02 -5.17
CA HIS A 205 16.48 -12.88 -5.96
C HIS A 205 17.59 -13.85 -5.51
N GLU A 206 17.77 -14.06 -4.20
CA GLU A 206 18.73 -15.03 -3.66
C GLU A 206 18.42 -16.46 -4.13
N ARG A 207 17.14 -16.88 -4.09
CA ARG A 207 16.71 -18.20 -4.61
C ARG A 207 17.00 -18.36 -6.11
N ARG A 208 16.82 -17.30 -6.90
CA ARG A 208 17.16 -17.27 -8.34
C ARG A 208 18.66 -17.14 -8.61
N LYS A 209 19.50 -17.05 -7.56
CA LYS A 209 20.96 -16.81 -7.64
C LYS A 209 21.32 -15.46 -8.26
N GLU A 210 20.40 -14.51 -8.21
CA GLU A 210 20.56 -13.12 -8.62
C GLU A 210 21.17 -12.32 -7.46
N TYR A 211 22.37 -12.74 -7.03
CA TYR A 211 22.98 -12.29 -5.77
C TYR A 211 23.22 -10.77 -5.68
N SER A 212 23.38 -10.11 -6.84
CA SER A 212 23.56 -8.65 -6.87
C SER A 212 22.26 -7.94 -6.50
N ASP A 213 21.14 -8.35 -7.08
CA ASP A 213 19.83 -7.81 -6.77
C ASP A 213 19.40 -8.16 -5.34
N ALA A 214 19.70 -9.38 -4.89
CA ALA A 214 19.47 -9.81 -3.51
C ALA A 214 20.18 -8.89 -2.51
N TRP A 215 21.48 -8.60 -2.75
CA TRP A 215 22.25 -7.67 -1.93
C TRP A 215 21.62 -6.28 -1.88
N LEU A 216 21.23 -5.73 -3.04
CA LEU A 216 20.64 -4.39 -3.12
C LEU A 216 19.30 -4.31 -2.36
N CYS A 217 18.48 -5.36 -2.46
CA CYS A 217 17.23 -5.45 -1.70
C CYS A 217 17.49 -5.53 -0.18
N TYR A 218 18.45 -6.34 0.26
CA TYR A 218 18.79 -6.44 1.68
C TYR A 218 19.44 -5.17 2.23
N ASP A 219 20.25 -4.48 1.42
CA ASP A 219 20.82 -3.18 1.76
C ASP A 219 19.75 -2.10 1.91
N GLN A 220 18.73 -2.13 1.04
CA GLN A 220 17.57 -1.27 1.19
C GLN A 220 16.77 -1.61 2.46
N ALA A 221 16.52 -2.91 2.71
CA ALA A 221 15.81 -3.37 3.91
C ALA A 221 16.50 -2.93 5.22
N GLN A 222 17.83 -3.08 5.30
CA GLN A 222 18.60 -2.70 6.50
C GLN A 222 18.70 -1.18 6.66
N ILE A 223 18.70 -0.40 5.58
CA ILE A 223 18.65 1.06 5.72
C ILE A 223 17.27 1.53 6.21
N CYS A 224 16.18 0.85 5.81
CA CYS A 224 14.85 1.15 6.33
C CYS A 224 14.68 0.67 7.78
N PHE A 225 15.27 -0.47 8.13
CA PHE A 225 15.21 -1.02 9.49
C PHE A 225 16.63 -1.45 9.95
N PRO A 226 17.40 -0.56 10.62
CA PRO A 226 18.80 -0.84 10.98
C PRO A 226 19.03 -2.05 11.86
N SER A 227 18.05 -2.47 12.66
CA SER A 227 18.09 -3.71 13.44
C SER A 227 17.92 -4.98 12.61
N ASN A 228 17.60 -4.86 11.32
CA ASN A 228 17.50 -6.00 10.41
C ASN A 228 18.90 -6.50 10.01
N THR A 229 19.19 -7.78 10.28
CA THR A 229 20.50 -8.40 10.02
C THR A 229 20.60 -9.09 8.66
N VAL A 230 19.55 -9.09 7.83
CA VAL A 230 19.49 -9.94 6.62
C VAL A 230 20.66 -9.74 5.65
N ARG A 231 21.14 -8.51 5.46
CA ARG A 231 22.27 -8.24 4.54
C ARG A 231 23.56 -8.83 5.08
N ASP A 232 23.81 -8.68 6.39
CA ASP A 232 25.02 -9.16 7.04
C ASP A 232 25.01 -10.70 7.14
N GLU A 233 23.84 -11.29 7.37
CA GLU A 233 23.63 -12.74 7.27
C GLU A 233 23.84 -13.26 5.85
N PHE A 234 23.29 -12.57 4.84
CA PHE A 234 23.49 -12.91 3.44
C PHE A 234 24.97 -12.84 3.05
N LYS A 235 25.67 -11.79 3.48
CA LYS A 235 27.13 -11.65 3.30
C LYS A 235 27.86 -12.87 3.86
N SER A 236 27.52 -13.27 5.09
CA SER A 236 28.14 -14.40 5.77
C SER A 236 27.88 -15.72 5.03
N ARG A 237 26.65 -15.93 4.52
CA ARG A 237 26.32 -17.10 3.68
C ARG A 237 27.14 -17.12 2.39
N MET A 238 27.20 -15.99 1.69
CA MET A 238 27.97 -15.87 0.45
C MET A 238 29.46 -16.12 0.69
N GLU A 239 30.02 -15.64 1.79
CA GLU A 239 31.42 -15.90 2.17
C GLU A 239 31.65 -17.38 2.53
N ALA A 240 30.72 -18.02 3.23
CA ALA A 240 30.83 -19.43 3.65
C ALA A 240 30.64 -20.45 2.51
N GLU A 241 29.73 -20.20 1.56
CA GLU A 241 29.52 -21.07 0.39
C GLU A 241 30.78 -21.17 -0.48
N LEU A 242 31.68 -20.19 -0.37
CA LEU A 242 32.93 -20.10 -1.12
C LEU A 242 34.11 -20.84 -0.49
N ASP A 243 34.04 -21.22 0.79
CA ASP A 243 35.02 -22.13 1.41
C ASP A 243 34.83 -23.58 0.90
N GLY A 244 33.67 -23.88 0.29
CA GLY A 244 33.36 -25.13 -0.38
C GLY A 244 33.64 -25.10 -1.90
N LYS A 245 34.87 -25.43 -2.31
CA LYS A 245 35.24 -25.85 -3.70
C LYS A 245 35.09 -24.82 -4.86
N SER A 246 34.70 -23.57 -4.62
CA SER A 246 34.57 -22.52 -5.66
C SER A 246 35.73 -21.51 -5.64
N LYS A 247 36.40 -21.26 -6.78
CA LYS A 247 37.62 -20.42 -6.87
C LYS A 247 37.37 -18.90 -6.96
N ARG A 248 36.13 -18.41 -7.09
CA ARG A 248 35.86 -16.96 -7.25
C ARG A 248 35.14 -16.40 -6.03
N LYS A 249 35.81 -15.52 -5.29
CA LYS A 249 35.20 -14.74 -4.21
C LYS A 249 34.02 -13.94 -4.77
N TRP A 250 32.83 -14.15 -4.22
CA TRP A 250 31.68 -13.29 -4.48
C TRP A 250 32.05 -11.85 -4.10
N LYS A 251 31.59 -10.89 -4.89
CA LYS A 251 31.81 -9.46 -4.66
C LYS A 251 30.45 -8.79 -4.58
N SER A 252 30.30 -7.90 -3.62
CA SER A 252 29.13 -7.02 -3.55
C SER A 252 29.01 -6.18 -4.83
N PRO A 253 27.78 -5.77 -5.19
CA PRO A 253 27.55 -4.85 -6.29
C PRO A 253 28.42 -3.60 -6.23
N GLY A 254 28.93 -3.18 -7.39
CA GLY A 254 29.69 -1.94 -7.54
C GLY A 254 28.81 -0.69 -7.43
N ILE A 255 29.43 0.49 -7.46
CA ILE A 255 28.72 1.78 -7.42
C ILE A 255 27.77 1.91 -8.61
N GLU A 256 28.22 1.56 -9.83
CA GLU A 256 27.40 1.63 -11.05
C GLU A 256 26.10 0.80 -10.92
N GLN A 257 26.20 -0.45 -10.47
CA GLN A 257 25.03 -1.32 -10.27
C GLN A 257 24.06 -0.77 -9.21
N ARG A 258 24.59 -0.14 -8.16
CA ARG A 258 23.76 0.52 -7.13
C ARG A 258 23.05 1.73 -7.72
N VAL A 259 23.75 2.57 -8.50
CA VAL A 259 23.17 3.74 -9.17
C VAL A 259 22.09 3.31 -10.16
N ASP A 260 22.32 2.28 -10.97
CA ASP A 260 21.35 1.76 -11.93
C ASP A 260 20.10 1.21 -11.24
N PHE A 261 20.28 0.48 -10.13
CA PHE A 261 19.17 0.00 -9.33
C PHE A 261 18.34 1.16 -8.77
N LEU A 262 19.00 2.16 -8.17
CA LEU A 262 18.32 3.30 -7.56
C LEU A 262 17.60 4.15 -8.59
N ARG A 263 18.19 4.37 -9.77
CA ARG A 263 17.51 5.05 -10.88
C ARG A 263 16.24 4.32 -11.31
N LYS A 264 16.29 3.00 -11.47
CA LYS A 264 15.07 2.22 -11.80
C LYS A 264 13.99 2.37 -10.73
N MET A 265 14.38 2.39 -9.45
CA MET A 265 13.43 2.57 -8.35
C MET A 265 12.85 3.99 -8.31
N GLU A 266 13.67 5.00 -8.61
CA GLU A 266 13.28 6.40 -8.80
C GLU A 266 12.25 6.52 -9.93
N ASP A 267 12.53 5.97 -11.12
CA ASP A 267 11.62 5.97 -12.28
C ASP A 267 10.25 5.33 -11.96
N MET A 268 10.23 4.31 -11.10
CA MET A 268 9.01 3.60 -10.69
C MET A 268 8.29 4.26 -9.50
N ALA A 269 8.92 5.23 -8.81
CA ALA A 269 8.41 5.81 -7.58
C ALA A 269 7.21 6.73 -7.82
N THR A 270 7.14 7.34 -9.00
CA THR A 270 6.01 8.15 -9.45
C THR A 270 5.31 7.44 -10.61
N PRO A 271 4.04 7.04 -10.46
CA PRO A 271 3.28 6.39 -11.52
C PRO A 271 3.20 7.21 -12.82
N ILE A 272 3.31 6.54 -13.97
CA ILE A 272 3.18 7.14 -15.31
C ILE A 272 1.88 7.98 -15.44
N SER A 273 0.82 7.59 -14.73
CA SER A 273 -0.48 8.26 -14.76
C SER A 273 -0.49 9.69 -14.17
N LEU A 274 0.57 10.10 -13.48
CA LEU A 274 0.73 11.44 -12.90
C LEU A 274 1.64 12.36 -13.74
N TYR A 275 2.23 11.87 -14.82
CA TYR A 275 3.01 12.70 -15.75
C TYR A 275 2.04 13.40 -16.72
N GLU A 276 1.39 14.48 -16.26
CA GLU A 276 0.78 15.44 -17.17
C GLU A 276 1.86 16.37 -17.71
N ASN A 277 2.23 16.23 -19.00
CA ASN A 277 3.04 17.16 -19.81
C ASN A 277 3.96 18.10 -19.00
N VAL A 278 4.87 17.53 -18.20
CA VAL A 278 5.88 18.32 -17.50
C VAL A 278 7.01 18.49 -18.51
N GLU A 279 7.22 19.72 -18.98
CA GLU A 279 8.48 20.06 -19.65
C GLU A 279 9.60 19.77 -18.65
N GLU A 280 10.52 18.86 -18.99
CA GLU A 280 11.74 18.62 -18.22
C GLU A 280 12.57 19.91 -18.24
N ASP A 281 12.37 20.78 -17.25
CA ASP A 281 13.29 21.87 -17.00
C ASP A 281 14.53 21.27 -16.35
N ILE A 282 15.66 21.30 -17.05
CA ILE A 282 16.90 20.70 -16.57
C ILE A 282 17.44 21.59 -15.44
N THR A 283 17.07 21.28 -14.21
CA THR A 283 17.67 21.90 -13.01
C THR A 283 19.12 21.42 -12.88
N GLU A 284 20.09 22.34 -12.99
CA GLU A 284 21.52 22.00 -12.85
C GLU A 284 21.91 21.61 -11.41
N ASP A 285 21.05 21.85 -10.41
CA ASP A 285 21.28 21.52 -9.00
C ASP A 285 20.39 20.35 -8.53
N PRO A 286 20.95 19.15 -8.36
CA PRO A 286 20.21 17.97 -7.91
C PRO A 286 19.57 18.12 -6.51
N ILE A 287 20.09 18.99 -5.64
CA ILE A 287 19.48 19.20 -4.30
C ILE A 287 18.19 19.99 -4.44
N ARG A 288 18.16 20.99 -5.34
CA ARG A 288 16.96 21.77 -5.61
C ARG A 288 15.84 20.93 -6.19
N GLU A 289 16.16 20.02 -7.11
CA GLU A 289 15.19 19.07 -7.67
C GLU A 289 14.58 18.19 -6.57
N VAL A 290 15.38 17.74 -5.59
CA VAL A 290 14.86 17.03 -4.41
C VAL A 290 13.90 17.89 -3.59
N GLU A 291 14.20 19.18 -3.39
CA GLU A 291 13.31 20.10 -2.67
C GLU A 291 11.97 20.29 -3.41
N GLU A 292 12.02 20.41 -4.74
CA GLU A 292 10.85 20.51 -5.61
C GLU A 292 9.98 19.24 -5.51
N LEU A 293 10.57 18.05 -5.65
CA LEU A 293 9.88 16.76 -5.46
C LEU A 293 9.20 16.65 -4.08
N VAL A 294 9.87 17.11 -3.02
CA VAL A 294 9.31 17.12 -1.67
C VAL A 294 8.12 18.07 -1.57
N SER A 295 8.20 19.25 -2.19
CA SER A 295 7.11 20.23 -2.20
C SER A 295 5.87 19.73 -2.94
N GLU A 296 6.07 18.90 -3.96
CA GLU A 296 5.00 18.24 -4.73
C GLU A 296 4.44 16.97 -4.05
N GLY A 297 4.99 16.57 -2.91
CA GLY A 297 4.60 15.35 -2.20
C GLY A 297 5.10 14.05 -2.85
N LYS A 298 6.07 14.13 -3.78
CA LYS A 298 6.75 12.99 -4.42
C LYS A 298 7.88 12.44 -3.54
N LEU A 299 7.55 12.11 -2.30
CA LEU A 299 8.53 11.72 -1.27
C LEU A 299 9.34 10.47 -1.63
N SER A 300 8.72 9.48 -2.28
CA SER A 300 9.40 8.23 -2.64
C SER A 300 10.44 8.43 -3.75
N GLU A 301 10.14 9.29 -4.73
CA GLU A 301 11.07 9.67 -5.80
C GLU A 301 12.27 10.44 -5.23
N ALA A 302 12.00 11.47 -4.42
CA ALA A 302 13.02 12.21 -3.68
C ALA A 302 13.89 11.28 -2.82
N PHE A 303 13.30 10.25 -2.20
CA PHE A 303 14.02 9.27 -1.41
C PHE A 303 15.02 8.46 -2.26
N PHE A 304 14.61 7.94 -3.42
CA PHE A 304 15.55 7.19 -4.27
C PHE A 304 16.59 8.09 -4.92
N MET A 305 16.22 9.30 -5.33
CA MET A 305 17.14 10.28 -5.91
C MET A 305 18.24 10.66 -4.91
N THR A 306 17.88 11.04 -3.67
CA THR A 306 18.85 11.36 -2.61
C THR A 306 19.73 10.17 -2.26
N ARG A 307 19.20 8.95 -2.25
CA ARG A 307 19.99 7.73 -2.05
C ARG A 307 20.97 7.49 -3.20
N ARG A 308 20.58 7.75 -4.43
CA ARG A 308 21.44 7.67 -5.62
C ARG A 308 22.58 8.68 -5.53
N MET A 309 22.27 9.92 -5.17
CA MET A 309 23.25 10.98 -4.91
C MET A 309 24.24 10.58 -3.81
N ALA A 310 23.76 10.01 -2.70
CA ALA A 310 24.63 9.52 -1.62
C ALA A 310 25.55 8.38 -2.10
N ALA A 311 25.07 7.48 -2.96
CA ALA A 311 25.89 6.43 -3.57
C ALA A 311 26.97 6.99 -4.52
N GLN A 312 26.73 8.16 -5.11
CA GLN A 312 27.66 8.90 -5.98
C GLN A 312 28.63 9.80 -5.19
N GLY A 313 28.44 9.96 -3.88
CA GLY A 313 29.30 10.75 -3.01
C GLY A 313 28.94 12.24 -2.93
N VAL A 314 27.70 12.62 -3.26
CA VAL A 314 27.22 14.00 -3.09
C VAL A 314 27.10 14.32 -1.59
N GLU A 315 27.71 15.41 -1.17
CA GLU A 315 27.69 15.88 0.23
C GLU A 315 26.27 16.29 0.65
N GLY A 316 25.86 15.96 1.88
CA GLY A 316 24.52 16.27 2.40
C GLY A 316 23.40 15.32 1.95
N ALA A 317 23.61 14.53 0.90
CA ALA A 317 22.55 13.65 0.35
C ALA A 317 22.11 12.55 1.32
N LEU A 318 23.03 12.06 2.16
CA LEU A 318 22.72 11.01 3.14
C LEU A 318 21.84 11.55 4.28
N GLU A 319 22.13 12.76 4.74
CA GLU A 319 21.36 13.46 5.77
C GLU A 319 19.93 13.71 5.29
N ILE A 320 19.79 14.24 4.07
CA ILE A 320 18.47 14.46 3.44
C ILE A 320 17.71 13.14 3.31
N ASN A 321 18.37 12.06 2.86
CA ASN A 321 17.73 10.75 2.73
C ASN A 321 17.19 10.22 4.06
N GLN A 322 17.91 10.43 5.17
CA GLN A 322 17.47 10.04 6.51
C GLN A 322 16.27 10.87 6.99
N GLU A 323 16.22 12.16 6.67
CA GLU A 323 15.08 13.02 6.98
C GLU A 323 13.83 12.60 6.19
N LEU A 324 13.98 12.32 4.89
CA LEU A 324 12.90 11.82 4.05
C LEU A 324 12.34 10.50 4.58
N ARG A 325 13.22 9.57 4.97
CA ARG A 325 12.80 8.29 5.56
C ARG A 325 11.90 8.50 6.79
N LYS A 326 12.29 9.37 7.71
CA LYS A 326 11.50 9.68 8.91
C LYS A 326 10.15 10.32 8.58
N LYS A 327 10.12 11.23 7.59
CA LYS A 327 8.87 11.83 7.11
C LYS A 327 7.91 10.77 6.56
N MET A 328 8.43 9.80 5.81
CA MET A 328 7.63 8.72 5.21
C MET A 328 7.16 7.67 6.23
N GLU A 329 7.92 7.44 7.30
CA GLU A 329 7.48 6.60 8.43
C GLU A 329 6.28 7.26 9.14
N GLY A 330 6.36 8.57 9.40
CA GLY A 330 5.32 9.33 10.11
C GLY A 330 4.09 9.76 9.29
N ALA A 331 4.11 9.65 7.95
CA ALA A 331 3.04 10.08 7.04
C ALA A 331 2.35 8.89 6.37
#